data_AF-A0A0K8QRJ1-F1
#
_entry.id   AF-A0A0K8QRJ1-F1
#
_cell.length_a   1.000
_cell.length_b   1.000
_cell.length_c   1.000
_cell.angle_alpha   90.00
_cell.angle_beta   90.00
_cell.angle_gamma   90.00
#
_symmetry.space_group_name_H-M   'P 1'
#
loop_
_entity.id
_entity.type
_entity.pdbx_description
1 polymer ?
#
loop_
_entity_poly.entity_id
_entity_poly.type
_entity_poly.pdbx_seq_one_letter_code
_entity_poly.pdbx_strand_id
1 'polypeptide(L)'
;MRRPGGDFNRAAPRPSPYTLPAPADPAPSAIMSTASRGFARRLLRALGLAALAWIALTWAVVLLLRFVPPLTSAFMIERSIGAWVRGERGFHLRYRWTPWEKIAPVAPLAMVASEDQKFPYHHGFDVEAIRDAIGEAEDGERLRGASTISQQVAKNLFLWPGRSFVRKGLEAYFTVLIEATWPKRRILEVYVNIAELGDGIYGVGAASEAFFHTTPAHLSGWQAALLASVLPNPRRLHADRPSPYVLRHAAWTQRQMAQLGGTSYLPQ
;
A
#
# COMPACT_ATOMS: atom_id res chain seq x y z
N MET A 1 11.51 -99.26 -70.03
CA MET A 1 11.29 -97.89 -70.53
C MET A 1 9.81 -97.67 -70.79
N ARG A 2 9.15 -96.73 -70.09
CA ARG A 2 7.82 -96.22 -70.44
C ARG A 2 7.59 -94.88 -69.71
N ARG A 3 7.46 -93.78 -70.47
CA ARG A 3 6.55 -92.65 -70.19
C ARG A 3 5.29 -92.87 -71.05
N PRO A 4 4.19 -92.08 -70.99
CA PRO A 4 3.84 -90.87 -70.21
C PRO A 4 2.48 -91.06 -69.45
N GLY A 5 1.92 -90.14 -68.66
CA GLY A 5 1.40 -88.80 -68.95
C GLY A 5 0.10 -88.62 -68.13
N GLY A 6 0.02 -87.59 -67.28
CA GLY A 6 -0.96 -86.50 -67.40
C GLY A 6 -2.05 -86.63 -66.32
N ASP A 7 -2.72 -85.62 -65.81
CA ASP A 7 -2.59 -84.16 -65.82
C ASP A 7 -3.67 -83.66 -64.79
N PHE A 8 -3.73 -82.37 -64.51
CA PHE A 8 -4.84 -81.62 -63.88
C PHE A 8 -4.87 -81.38 -62.35
N ASN A 9 -4.51 -80.13 -62.03
CA ASN A 9 -5.43 -79.12 -61.47
C ASN A 9 -5.68 -79.10 -59.94
N ARG A 10 -5.04 -78.14 -59.26
CA ARG A 10 -5.70 -77.32 -58.23
C ARG A 10 -5.22 -75.87 -58.33
N ALA A 11 -6.14 -75.02 -58.76
CA ALA A 11 -6.02 -73.58 -58.81
C ALA A 11 -5.71 -72.96 -57.43
N ALA A 12 -4.85 -71.96 -57.40
CA ALA A 12 -4.68 -71.08 -56.25
C ALA A 12 -5.94 -70.21 -56.07
N PRO A 13 -6.41 -69.97 -54.84
CA PRO A 13 -7.58 -69.13 -54.61
C PRO A 13 -7.28 -67.67 -55.00
N ARG A 14 -8.22 -67.05 -55.71
CA ARG A 14 -8.18 -65.62 -56.05
C ARG A 14 -8.39 -64.76 -54.79
N PRO A 15 -7.71 -63.61 -54.63
CA PRO A 15 -7.98 -62.70 -53.53
C PRO A 15 -9.36 -62.03 -53.70
N SER A 16 -10.10 -61.89 -52.59
CA SER A 16 -11.40 -61.23 -52.52
C SER A 16 -11.25 -59.71 -52.73
N PRO A 17 -12.08 -59.04 -53.58
CA PRO A 17 -11.91 -57.60 -53.85
C PRO A 17 -12.55 -56.64 -52.82
N TYR A 18 -13.09 -57.11 -51.71
CA TYR A 18 -13.82 -56.23 -50.78
C TYR A 18 -13.44 -56.46 -49.33
N THR A 19 -12.48 -55.68 -48.85
CA THR A 19 -12.36 -55.35 -47.44
C THR A 19 -12.21 -53.83 -47.37
N LEU A 20 -13.33 -53.13 -47.15
CA LEU A 20 -13.27 -51.72 -46.80
C LEU A 20 -12.49 -51.61 -45.48
N PRO A 21 -11.46 -50.75 -45.38
CA PRO A 21 -10.81 -50.51 -44.10
C PRO A 21 -11.85 -49.94 -43.14
N ALA A 22 -11.93 -50.50 -41.93
CA ALA A 22 -12.75 -49.93 -40.86
C ALA A 22 -12.38 -48.45 -40.66
N PRO A 23 -13.34 -47.55 -40.41
CA PRO A 23 -13.02 -46.16 -40.13
C PRO A 23 -12.03 -46.12 -38.96
N ALA A 24 -10.88 -45.48 -39.19
CA ALA A 24 -9.87 -45.32 -38.14
C ALA A 24 -10.51 -44.58 -36.97
N ASP A 25 -10.51 -45.20 -35.78
CA ASP A 25 -10.89 -44.52 -34.55
C ASP A 25 -10.03 -43.25 -34.40
N PRO A 26 -10.61 -42.07 -34.15
CA PRO A 26 -9.82 -40.88 -33.94
C PRO A 26 -8.89 -41.09 -32.75
N ALA A 27 -7.59 -40.87 -32.97
CA ALA A 27 -6.56 -41.08 -31.96
C ALA A 27 -6.92 -40.38 -30.63
N PRO A 28 -6.86 -41.07 -29.48
CA PRO A 28 -7.28 -40.53 -28.17
C PRO A 28 -6.48 -39.29 -27.72
N SER A 29 -5.37 -38.97 -28.37
CA SER A 29 -4.54 -37.79 -28.07
C SER A 29 -5.12 -36.46 -28.57
N ALA A 30 -6.04 -36.47 -29.54
CA ALA A 30 -6.58 -35.24 -30.12
C ALA A 30 -7.69 -34.59 -29.25
N ILE A 31 -8.38 -35.38 -28.42
CA ILE A 31 -9.56 -34.92 -27.66
C ILE A 31 -9.18 -34.24 -26.33
N MET A 32 -8.06 -34.63 -25.71
CA MET A 32 -7.57 -34.01 -24.46
C MET A 32 -6.82 -32.67 -24.67
N SER A 33 -6.30 -32.40 -25.87
CA SER A 33 -5.50 -31.19 -26.14
C SER A 33 -6.32 -29.92 -26.37
N THR A 34 -7.59 -30.02 -26.75
CA THR A 34 -8.41 -28.87 -27.16
C THR A 34 -9.22 -28.29 -26.00
N ALA A 35 -9.74 -29.15 -25.11
CA ALA A 35 -10.47 -28.74 -23.91
C ALA A 35 -9.60 -27.92 -22.93
N SER A 36 -8.34 -28.33 -22.73
CA SER A 36 -7.39 -27.65 -21.83
C SER A 36 -7.00 -26.25 -22.31
N ARG A 37 -6.86 -26.04 -23.63
CA ARG A 37 -6.57 -24.73 -24.23
C ARG A 37 -7.75 -23.75 -24.09
N GLY A 38 -8.99 -24.25 -24.17
CA GLY A 38 -10.20 -23.44 -23.96
C GLY A 38 -10.35 -22.98 -22.51
N PHE A 39 -10.09 -23.87 -21.56
CA PHE A 39 -10.11 -23.55 -20.13
C PHE A 39 -9.00 -22.56 -19.74
N ALA A 40 -7.77 -22.79 -20.18
CA ALA A 40 -6.64 -21.88 -19.90
C ALA A 40 -6.89 -20.45 -20.45
N ARG A 41 -7.45 -20.33 -21.66
CA ARG A 41 -7.82 -19.01 -22.23
C ARG A 41 -8.93 -18.32 -21.43
N ARG A 42 -9.93 -19.06 -20.95
CA ARG A 42 -10.99 -18.51 -20.10
C ARG A 42 -10.45 -18.06 -18.74
N LEU A 43 -9.57 -18.85 -18.13
CA LEU A 43 -8.91 -18.51 -16.87
C LEU A 43 -8.04 -17.27 -17.01
N LEU A 44 -7.18 -17.20 -18.03
CA LEU A 44 -6.34 -16.02 -18.28
C LEU A 44 -7.17 -14.76 -18.54
N ARG A 45 -8.29 -14.87 -19.27
CA ARG A 45 -9.22 -13.75 -19.45
C ARG A 45 -9.87 -13.34 -18.13
N ALA A 46 -10.32 -14.28 -17.31
CA ALA A 46 -10.91 -13.99 -16.01
C ALA A 46 -9.91 -13.32 -15.07
N LEU A 47 -8.66 -13.80 -15.02
CA LEU A 47 -7.59 -13.18 -14.25
C LEU A 47 -7.24 -11.78 -14.77
N GLY A 48 -7.19 -11.60 -16.09
CA GLY A 48 -6.96 -10.30 -16.70
C GLY A 48 -8.07 -9.29 -16.38
N LEU A 49 -9.34 -9.72 -16.47
CA LEU A 49 -10.50 -8.90 -16.08
C LEU A 49 -10.50 -8.59 -14.60
N ALA A 50 -10.15 -9.55 -13.73
CA ALA A 50 -10.05 -9.33 -12.30
C ALA A 50 -8.93 -8.34 -11.96
N ALA A 51 -7.77 -8.45 -12.60
CA ALA A 51 -6.67 -7.50 -12.43
C ALA A 51 -7.06 -6.09 -12.91
N LEU A 52 -7.72 -5.98 -14.07
CA LEU A 52 -8.21 -4.70 -14.58
C LEU A 52 -9.26 -4.08 -13.66
N ALA A 53 -10.20 -4.88 -13.16
CA ALA A 53 -11.22 -4.45 -12.21
C ALA A 53 -10.59 -3.98 -10.89
N TRP A 54 -9.57 -4.69 -10.40
CA TRP A 54 -8.82 -4.27 -9.21
C TRP A 54 -8.12 -2.92 -9.42
N ILE A 55 -7.43 -2.73 -10.55
CA ILE A 55 -6.79 -1.45 -10.90
C ILE A 55 -7.83 -0.34 -11.02
N ALA A 56 -8.94 -0.58 -11.73
CA ALA A 56 -10.00 0.41 -11.87
C ALA A 56 -10.59 0.80 -10.51
N LEU A 57 -10.79 -0.18 -9.63
CA LEU A 57 -11.30 0.04 -8.28
C LEU A 57 -10.32 0.85 -7.42
N THR A 58 -9.03 0.51 -7.41
CA THR A 58 -8.03 1.25 -6.62
C THR A 58 -7.90 2.69 -7.13
N TRP A 59 -7.91 2.91 -8.44
CA TRP A 59 -7.94 4.26 -9.03
C TRP A 59 -9.20 5.02 -8.61
N ALA A 60 -10.38 4.42 -8.73
CA ALA A 60 -11.63 5.05 -8.35
C ALA A 60 -11.64 5.45 -6.86
N VAL A 61 -11.18 4.56 -5.97
CA VAL A 61 -11.10 4.84 -4.53
C VAL A 61 -10.09 5.96 -4.23
N VAL A 62 -8.89 5.91 -4.80
CA VAL A 62 -7.88 6.96 -4.57
C VAL A 62 -8.35 8.30 -5.12
N LEU A 63 -8.95 8.33 -6.31
CA LEU A 63 -9.52 9.55 -6.88
C LEU A 63 -10.67 10.10 -6.05
N LEU A 64 -11.54 9.24 -5.49
CA LEU A 64 -12.60 9.66 -4.59
C LEU A 64 -12.02 10.33 -3.32
N LEU A 65 -11.00 9.71 -2.72
CA LEU A 65 -10.35 10.20 -1.51
C LEU A 65 -9.53 11.49 -1.73
N ARG A 66 -9.27 11.89 -2.98
CA ARG A 66 -8.78 13.23 -3.32
C ARG A 66 -9.74 14.32 -2.83
N PHE A 67 -11.05 14.05 -2.91
CA PHE A 67 -12.10 15.05 -2.66
C PHE A 67 -12.85 14.80 -1.36
N VAL A 68 -12.96 13.53 -0.95
CA VAL A 68 -13.76 13.14 0.22
C VAL A 68 -12.85 12.73 1.37
N PRO A 69 -13.09 13.20 2.60
CA PRO A 69 -12.31 12.78 3.75
C PRO A 69 -12.42 11.25 3.99
N PRO A 70 -11.32 10.55 4.27
CA PRO A 70 -11.37 9.16 4.67
C PRO A 70 -12.17 9.01 5.98
N LEU A 71 -13.18 8.14 5.99
CA LEU A 71 -13.95 7.84 7.20
C LEU A 71 -13.14 7.02 8.22
N THR A 72 -12.14 6.29 7.73
CA THR A 72 -11.24 5.45 8.52
C THR A 72 -9.98 5.17 7.71
N SER A 73 -9.01 4.51 8.32
CA SER A 73 -7.79 4.03 7.68
C SER A 73 -7.58 2.54 7.97
N ALA A 74 -6.79 1.85 7.15
CA ALA A 74 -6.44 0.46 7.41
C ALA A 74 -5.78 0.27 8.78
N PHE A 75 -5.00 1.26 9.26
CA PHE A 75 -4.41 1.24 10.60
C PHE A 75 -5.46 1.37 11.71
N MET A 76 -6.46 2.26 11.56
CA MET A 76 -7.54 2.39 12.54
C MET A 76 -8.36 1.10 12.65
N ILE A 77 -8.65 0.47 11.50
CA ILE A 77 -9.36 -0.81 11.44
C ILE A 77 -8.54 -1.90 12.12
N GLU A 78 -7.26 -2.05 11.76
CA GLU A 78 -6.37 -3.05 12.34
C GLU A 78 -6.26 -2.90 13.86
N ARG A 79 -6.04 -1.67 14.34
CA ARG A 79 -5.93 -1.42 15.78
C ARG A 79 -7.21 -1.77 16.53
N SER A 80 -8.37 -1.43 15.95
CA SER A 80 -9.68 -1.70 16.53
C SER A 80 -9.98 -3.20 16.60
N ILE A 81 -9.70 -3.93 15.52
CA ILE A 81 -9.84 -5.39 15.49
C ILE A 81 -8.85 -6.04 16.47
N GLY A 82 -7.59 -5.60 16.47
CA GLY A 82 -6.57 -6.12 17.37
C GLY A 82 -6.91 -5.92 18.85
N ALA A 83 -7.46 -4.76 19.21
CA ALA A 83 -7.96 -4.48 20.56
C ALA A 83 -9.11 -5.43 20.95
N TRP A 84 -10.06 -5.63 20.03
CA TRP A 84 -11.19 -6.53 20.25
C TRP A 84 -10.74 -7.99 20.43
N VAL A 85 -9.87 -8.51 19.56
CA VAL A 85 -9.34 -9.88 19.63
C VAL A 85 -8.54 -10.11 20.92
N ARG A 86 -7.76 -9.11 21.38
CA ARG A 86 -6.97 -9.21 22.62
C ARG A 86 -7.79 -8.92 23.90
N GLY A 87 -9.06 -8.57 23.77
CA GLY A 87 -9.91 -8.26 24.93
C GLY A 87 -9.51 -6.98 25.66
N GLU A 88 -8.93 -6.00 24.97
CA GLU A 88 -8.52 -4.71 25.52
C GLU A 88 -9.76 -3.83 25.84
N ARG A 89 -10.36 -4.03 27.01
CA ARG A 89 -11.61 -3.33 27.41
C ARG A 89 -11.50 -1.81 27.54
N GLY A 90 -10.30 -1.26 27.62
CA GLY A 90 -10.05 0.18 27.74
C GLY A 90 -9.68 0.89 26.42
N PHE A 91 -9.66 0.17 25.30
CA PHE A 91 -9.32 0.77 24.02
C PHE A 91 -10.48 1.62 23.47
N HIS A 92 -10.18 2.86 23.11
CA HIS A 92 -11.13 3.77 22.48
C HIS A 92 -10.51 4.43 21.26
N LEU A 93 -11.08 4.16 20.08
CA LEU A 93 -10.71 4.86 18.86
C LEU A 93 -11.24 6.31 18.90
N ARG A 94 -10.32 7.27 18.97
CA ARG A 94 -10.61 8.71 18.86
C ARG A 94 -10.09 9.21 17.53
N TYR A 95 -11.01 9.47 16.62
CA TYR A 95 -10.73 10.02 15.30
C TYR A 95 -11.67 11.18 15.00
N ARG A 96 -11.09 12.30 14.55
CA ARG A 96 -11.87 13.44 14.08
C ARG A 96 -11.19 14.10 12.89
N TRP A 97 -11.79 13.94 11.72
CA TRP A 97 -11.38 14.67 10.53
C TRP A 97 -11.55 16.17 10.75
N THR A 98 -10.49 16.93 10.46
CA THR A 98 -10.45 18.38 10.52
C THR A 98 -10.05 18.89 9.13
N PRO A 99 -10.89 19.69 8.45
CA PRO A 99 -10.54 20.31 7.18
C PRO A 99 -9.30 21.19 7.30
N TRP A 100 -8.50 21.26 6.24
CA TRP A 100 -7.25 22.03 6.18
C TRP A 100 -7.35 23.45 6.75
N GLU A 101 -8.44 24.16 6.43
CA GLU A 101 -8.65 25.56 6.84
C GLU A 101 -8.88 25.71 8.35
N LYS A 102 -9.19 24.62 9.05
CA LYS A 102 -9.39 24.57 10.50
C LYS A 102 -8.19 24.00 11.24
N ILE A 103 -7.06 23.79 10.56
CA ILE A 103 -5.81 23.31 11.15
C ILE A 103 -4.83 24.49 11.18
N ALA A 104 -4.24 24.77 12.34
CA ALA A 104 -3.18 25.77 12.44
C ALA A 104 -2.00 25.35 11.54
N PRO A 105 -1.50 26.20 10.62
CA PRO A 105 -0.44 25.81 9.68
C PRO A 105 0.85 25.32 10.34
N VAL A 106 1.08 25.66 11.61
CA VAL A 106 2.20 25.15 12.40
C VAL A 106 2.16 23.64 12.61
N ALA A 107 0.97 23.01 12.60
CA ALA A 107 0.82 21.55 12.75
C ALA A 107 1.35 20.77 11.53
N PRO A 108 0.87 20.99 10.29
CA PRO A 108 1.46 20.37 9.11
C PRO A 108 2.93 20.74 8.93
N LEU A 109 3.33 21.99 9.26
CA LEU A 109 4.74 22.39 9.21
C LEU A 109 5.62 21.59 10.17
N ALA A 110 5.19 21.36 11.41
CA ALA A 110 5.94 20.56 12.37
C ALA A 110 6.12 19.11 11.89
N MET A 111 5.08 18.53 11.27
CA MET A 111 5.16 17.19 10.70
C MET A 111 6.11 17.11 9.50
N VAL A 112 6.06 18.06 8.57
CA VAL A 112 7.02 18.18 7.46
C VAL A 112 8.43 18.34 8.00
N ALA A 113 8.65 19.26 8.96
CA ALA A 113 9.94 19.52 9.54
C ALA A 113 10.57 18.30 10.26
N SER A 114 9.71 17.46 10.85
CA SER A 114 10.13 16.29 11.64
C SER A 114 10.32 15.03 10.82
N GLU A 115 9.46 14.78 9.83
CA GLU A 115 9.37 13.48 9.15
C GLU A 115 9.91 13.52 7.71
N ASP A 116 9.74 14.65 7.01
CA ASP A 116 9.97 14.73 5.56
C ASP A 116 10.13 16.18 5.11
N GLN A 117 11.32 16.74 5.36
CA GLN A 117 11.57 18.16 5.06
C GLN A 117 11.46 18.45 3.56
N LYS A 118 11.85 17.51 2.69
CA LYS A 118 11.80 17.69 1.23
C LYS A 118 10.43 17.39 0.62
N PHE A 119 9.39 17.16 1.45
CA PHE A 119 8.03 16.84 1.02
C PHE A 119 7.47 17.70 -0.13
N PRO A 120 7.64 19.04 -0.14
CA PRO A 120 7.12 19.87 -1.22
C PRO A 120 7.78 19.61 -2.58
N TYR A 121 8.99 19.02 -2.60
CA TYR A 121 9.85 18.99 -3.78
C TYR A 121 9.97 17.62 -4.45
N HIS A 122 9.73 16.52 -3.74
CA HIS A 122 9.80 15.17 -4.33
C HIS A 122 8.41 14.68 -4.78
N HIS A 123 8.35 13.56 -5.51
CA HIS A 123 7.09 12.93 -5.97
C HIS A 123 6.87 11.58 -5.28
N GLY A 124 6.73 11.62 -3.96
CA GLY A 124 6.51 10.45 -3.10
C GLY A 124 7.74 9.68 -2.63
N PHE A 125 8.90 9.88 -3.25
CA PHE A 125 10.13 9.21 -2.84
C PHE A 125 11.27 10.23 -2.77
N ASP A 126 11.95 10.27 -1.64
CA ASP A 126 13.20 11.01 -1.48
C ASP A 126 14.37 10.09 -1.85
N VAL A 127 14.78 10.17 -3.12
CA VAL A 127 15.86 9.34 -3.67
C VAL A 127 17.20 9.66 -3.02
N GLU A 128 17.41 10.91 -2.60
CA GLU A 128 18.63 11.34 -1.92
C GLU A 128 18.67 10.73 -0.52
N ALA A 129 17.59 10.86 0.26
CA ALA A 129 17.51 10.24 1.59
C ALA A 129 17.63 8.70 1.55
N ILE A 130 17.14 8.06 0.47
CA ILE A 130 17.33 6.62 0.27
C ILE A 130 18.81 6.29 0.02
N ARG A 131 19.51 7.08 -0.81
CA ARG A 131 20.94 6.87 -1.08
C ARG A 131 21.78 7.09 0.17
N ASP A 132 21.50 8.15 0.91
CA ASP A 132 22.19 8.48 2.16
C ASP A 132 22.00 7.36 3.19
N ALA A 133 20.76 6.88 3.37
CA ALA A 133 20.46 5.78 4.29
C ALA A 133 21.15 4.46 3.90
N ILE A 134 21.34 4.20 2.60
CA ILE A 134 22.09 3.03 2.12
C ILE A 134 23.58 3.19 2.44
N GLY A 135 24.16 4.37 2.17
CA GLY A 135 25.56 4.65 2.51
C GLY A 135 25.84 4.51 4.00
N GLU A 136 25.01 5.12 4.86
CA GLU A 136 25.10 4.98 6.32
C GLU A 136 25.04 3.51 6.77
N ALA A 137 24.18 2.70 6.13
CA ALA A 137 24.05 1.29 6.44
C ALA A 137 25.26 0.46 5.97
N GLU A 138 25.88 0.81 4.85
CA GLU A 138 27.13 0.23 4.37
C GLU A 138 28.30 0.58 5.31
N ASP A 139 28.25 1.75 5.93
CA ASP A 139 29.22 2.22 6.95
C ASP A 139 28.97 1.63 8.35
N GLY A 140 28.01 0.71 8.49
CA GLY A 140 27.74 -0.04 9.72
C GLY A 140 26.69 0.60 10.64
N GLU A 141 26.06 1.69 10.23
CA GLU A 141 24.92 2.25 10.96
C GLU A 141 23.63 1.44 10.72
N ARG A 142 22.68 1.57 11.63
CA ARG A 142 21.39 0.89 11.48
C ARG A 142 20.57 1.62 10.41
N LEU A 143 20.27 0.93 9.29
CA LEU A 143 19.44 1.46 8.20
C LEU A 143 18.21 2.22 8.75
N ARG A 144 18.22 3.55 8.57
CA ARG A 144 17.13 4.43 8.99
C ARG A 144 15.96 4.26 8.04
N GLY A 145 14.75 4.27 8.58
CA GLY A 145 13.54 4.19 7.76
C GLY A 145 13.24 5.52 7.10
N ALA A 146 13.80 5.81 5.92
CA ALA A 146 13.51 7.02 5.15
C ALA A 146 12.16 6.92 4.40
N SER A 147 11.04 6.83 5.14
CA SER A 147 9.71 6.82 4.52
C SER A 147 9.12 8.24 4.47
N THR A 148 8.83 8.72 3.27
CA THR A 148 8.22 10.04 3.02
C THR A 148 6.80 10.12 3.57
N ILE A 149 6.26 11.32 3.74
CA ILE A 149 4.87 11.55 4.14
C ILE A 149 3.90 10.83 3.19
N SER A 150 4.14 10.85 1.88
CA SER A 150 3.28 10.19 0.90
C SER A 150 3.29 8.67 1.04
N GLN A 151 4.46 8.07 1.32
CA GLN A 151 4.56 6.65 1.64
C GLN A 151 3.83 6.31 2.94
N GLN A 152 3.93 7.18 3.95
CA GLN A 152 3.21 7.00 5.20
C GLN A 152 1.70 7.10 5.00
N VAL A 153 1.19 8.02 4.17
CA VAL A 153 -0.22 8.09 3.80
C VAL A 153 -0.68 6.82 3.10
N ALA A 154 0.06 6.36 2.09
CA ALA A 154 -0.24 5.13 1.36
C ALA A 154 -0.33 3.92 2.31
N LYS A 155 0.66 3.79 3.19
CA LYS A 155 0.74 2.75 4.21
C LYS A 155 -0.44 2.83 5.18
N ASN A 156 -0.74 4.00 5.73
CA ASN A 156 -1.74 4.14 6.80
C ASN A 156 -3.17 3.99 6.27
N LEU A 157 -3.47 4.53 5.08
CA LEU A 157 -4.80 4.45 4.48
C LEU A 157 -5.14 3.05 3.97
N PHE A 158 -4.24 2.44 3.19
CA PHE A 158 -4.59 1.27 2.38
C PHE A 158 -4.01 -0.04 2.89
N LEU A 159 -3.00 0.00 3.76
CA LEU A 159 -2.23 -1.18 4.16
C LEU A 159 -2.23 -1.37 5.68
N TRP A 160 -1.90 -2.58 6.12
CA TRP A 160 -1.77 -2.91 7.54
C TRP A 160 -0.28 -2.92 7.99
N PRO A 161 0.01 -2.81 9.29
CA PRO A 161 1.35 -2.99 9.84
C PRO A 161 1.94 -4.38 9.54
N GLY A 162 3.23 -4.47 9.24
CA GLY A 162 3.92 -5.72 8.91
C GLY A 162 5.27 -5.50 8.22
N ARG A 163 5.99 -6.57 7.85
CA ARG A 163 7.21 -6.50 7.04
C ARG A 163 7.11 -7.54 5.94
N SER A 164 6.70 -7.11 4.75
CA SER A 164 6.59 -7.97 3.56
C SER A 164 7.01 -7.17 2.32
N PHE A 165 7.82 -7.79 1.45
CA PHE A 165 8.23 -7.18 0.18
C PHE A 165 7.03 -6.89 -0.73
N VAL A 166 6.03 -7.79 -0.75
CA VAL A 166 4.78 -7.57 -1.49
C VAL A 166 4.05 -6.33 -0.97
N ARG A 167 3.95 -6.20 0.36
CA ARG A 167 3.34 -5.02 0.98
C ARG A 167 4.12 -3.74 0.65
N LYS A 168 5.46 -3.79 0.64
CA LYS A 168 6.28 -2.64 0.24
C LYS A 168 6.08 -2.27 -1.23
N GLY A 169 5.87 -3.26 -2.11
CA GLY A 169 5.47 -3.03 -3.50
C GLY A 169 4.11 -2.35 -3.63
N LEU A 170 3.12 -2.78 -2.84
CA LEU A 170 1.80 -2.13 -2.78
C LEU A 170 1.89 -0.70 -2.22
N GLU A 171 2.73 -0.48 -1.21
CA GLU A 171 2.99 0.86 -0.66
C GLU A 171 3.55 1.78 -1.74
N ALA A 172 4.53 1.31 -2.52
CA ALA A 172 5.07 2.06 -3.64
C ALA A 172 4.00 2.35 -4.72
N TYR A 173 3.19 1.35 -5.09
CA TYR A 173 2.08 1.52 -6.04
C TYR A 173 1.09 2.60 -5.59
N PHE A 174 0.60 2.54 -4.35
CA PHE A 174 -0.32 3.54 -3.82
C PHE A 174 0.35 4.91 -3.65
N THR A 175 1.64 4.97 -3.31
CA THR A 175 2.40 6.23 -3.22
C THR A 175 2.42 6.93 -4.57
N VAL A 176 2.75 6.21 -5.64
CA VAL A 176 2.73 6.76 -7.02
C VAL A 176 1.32 7.22 -7.39
N LEU A 177 0.30 6.41 -7.09
CA LEU A 177 -1.08 6.75 -7.41
C LEU A 177 -1.57 8.01 -6.67
N ILE A 178 -1.23 8.14 -5.38
CA ILE A 178 -1.53 9.34 -4.59
C ILE A 178 -0.82 10.56 -5.17
N GLU A 179 0.49 10.50 -5.40
CA GLU A 179 1.28 11.64 -5.91
C GLU A 179 0.87 12.05 -7.33
N ALA A 180 0.46 11.10 -8.16
CA ALA A 180 -0.04 11.39 -9.50
C ALA A 180 -1.43 12.05 -9.50
N THR A 181 -2.23 11.82 -8.46
CA THR A 181 -3.65 12.22 -8.47
C THR A 181 -3.99 13.28 -7.43
N TRP A 182 -3.22 13.47 -6.36
CA TRP A 182 -3.54 14.39 -5.27
C TRP A 182 -2.56 15.56 -5.23
N PRO A 183 -3.03 16.80 -5.04
CA PRO A 183 -2.13 17.91 -4.77
C PRO A 183 -1.41 17.72 -3.42
N LYS A 184 -0.19 18.24 -3.29
CA LYS A 184 0.64 18.12 -2.08
C LYS A 184 -0.09 18.53 -0.80
N ARG A 185 -0.85 19.63 -0.84
CA ARG A 185 -1.71 20.06 0.27
C ARG A 185 -2.70 18.99 0.69
N ARG A 186 -3.35 18.29 -0.25
CA ARG A 186 -4.32 17.22 0.07
C ARG A 186 -3.64 16.02 0.71
N ILE A 187 -2.47 15.63 0.21
CA ILE A 187 -1.67 14.54 0.81
C ILE A 187 -1.35 14.88 2.27
N LEU A 188 -0.89 16.11 2.52
CA LEU A 188 -0.53 16.56 3.85
C LEU A 188 -1.76 16.71 4.77
N GLU A 189 -2.89 17.21 4.26
CA GLU A 189 -4.17 17.27 4.99
C GLU A 189 -4.63 15.87 5.43
N VAL A 190 -4.55 14.90 4.53
CA VAL A 190 -4.89 13.51 4.87
C VAL A 190 -3.91 12.97 5.90
N TYR A 191 -2.61 13.18 5.72
CA TYR A 191 -1.57 12.74 6.65
C TYR A 191 -1.82 13.24 8.09
N VAL A 192 -1.99 14.56 8.27
CA VAL A 192 -2.20 15.17 9.61
C VAL A 192 -3.50 14.68 10.27
N ASN A 193 -4.46 14.18 9.50
CA ASN A 193 -5.72 13.66 10.01
C ASN A 193 -5.70 12.16 10.31
N ILE A 194 -4.87 11.36 9.63
CA ILE A 194 -4.84 9.91 9.81
C ILE A 194 -3.64 9.41 10.62
N ALA A 195 -2.66 10.27 10.90
CA ALA A 195 -1.52 9.91 11.72
C ALA A 195 -1.96 9.52 13.14
N GLU A 196 -1.41 8.41 13.65
CA GLU A 196 -1.58 8.01 15.05
C GLU A 196 -0.68 8.91 15.92
N LEU A 197 -1.29 9.71 16.80
CA LEU A 197 -0.59 10.67 17.67
C LEU A 197 -0.64 10.25 19.15
N GLY A 198 -1.33 9.15 19.44
CA GLY A 198 -1.45 8.52 20.75
C GLY A 198 -2.08 7.14 20.58
N ASP A 199 -2.04 6.27 21.60
CA ASP A 199 -2.73 4.98 21.53
C ASP A 199 -4.25 5.19 21.30
N GLY A 200 -4.72 4.80 20.12
CA GLY A 200 -6.10 5.00 19.69
C GLY A 200 -6.47 6.44 19.30
N ILE A 201 -5.52 7.39 19.30
CA ILE A 201 -5.77 8.80 18.95
C ILE A 201 -5.21 9.09 17.56
N TYR A 202 -6.11 9.35 16.61
CA TYR A 202 -5.76 9.60 15.22
C TYR A 202 -6.14 11.01 14.79
N GLY A 203 -5.16 11.69 14.21
CA GLY A 203 -5.30 13.01 13.64
C GLY A 203 -5.15 14.15 14.63
N VAL A 204 -4.67 15.29 14.13
CA VAL A 204 -4.53 16.54 14.91
C VAL A 204 -5.85 16.98 15.53
N GLY A 205 -6.98 16.67 14.87
CA GLY A 205 -8.34 16.87 15.36
C GLY A 205 -8.57 16.30 16.74
N ALA A 206 -8.36 15.00 16.89
CA ALA A 206 -8.57 14.29 18.15
C ALA A 206 -7.45 14.57 19.16
N ALA A 207 -6.20 14.69 18.69
CA ALA A 207 -5.05 14.91 19.56
C ALA A 207 -5.06 16.28 20.26
N SER A 208 -5.49 17.34 19.57
CA SER A 208 -5.58 18.69 20.15
C SER A 208 -6.51 18.73 21.36
N GLU A 209 -7.64 18.02 21.28
CA GLU A 209 -8.62 17.95 22.36
C GLU A 209 -8.16 17.04 23.48
N ALA A 210 -7.62 15.88 23.13
CA ALA A 210 -7.21 14.86 24.09
C ALA A 210 -6.01 15.29 24.94
N PHE A 211 -5.04 16.00 24.34
CA PHE A 211 -3.77 16.32 25.01
C PHE A 211 -3.67 17.75 25.52
N PHE A 212 -4.28 18.70 24.81
CA PHE A 212 -4.05 20.13 25.08
C PHE A 212 -5.33 20.90 25.38
N HIS A 213 -6.48 20.23 25.38
CA HIS A 213 -7.80 20.84 25.62
C HIS A 213 -8.04 22.08 24.73
N THR A 214 -7.59 22.00 23.48
CA THR A 214 -7.70 23.08 22.49
C THR A 214 -8.25 22.55 21.17
N THR A 215 -8.53 23.46 20.25
CA THR A 215 -8.91 23.12 18.87
C THR A 215 -7.68 23.06 17.96
N PRO A 216 -7.71 22.30 16.84
CA PRO A 216 -6.59 22.22 15.91
C PRO A 216 -6.16 23.57 15.32
N ALA A 217 -7.08 24.53 15.20
CA ALA A 217 -6.82 25.90 14.73
C ALA A 217 -6.02 26.75 15.72
N HIS A 218 -5.98 26.35 17.00
CA HIS A 218 -5.33 27.08 18.08
C HIS A 218 -4.09 26.36 18.63
N LEU A 219 -3.59 25.35 17.92
CA LEU A 219 -2.33 24.70 18.28
C LEU A 219 -1.17 25.70 18.22
N SER A 220 -0.39 25.79 19.29
CA SER A 220 0.87 26.53 19.27
C SER A 220 1.95 25.77 18.50
N GLY A 221 3.01 26.47 18.06
CA GLY A 221 4.15 25.82 17.42
C GLY A 221 4.81 24.77 18.30
N TRP A 222 4.83 24.98 19.62
CA TRP A 222 5.36 23.99 20.57
C TRP A 222 4.47 22.76 20.70
N GLN A 223 3.14 22.93 20.78
CA GLN A 223 2.19 21.82 20.80
C GLN A 223 2.26 21.00 19.50
N ALA A 224 2.36 21.66 18.35
CA ALA A 224 2.57 21.01 17.07
C ALA A 224 3.89 20.21 17.03
N ALA A 225 4.98 20.76 17.55
CA ALA A 225 6.26 20.06 17.64
C ALA A 225 6.22 18.84 18.59
N LEU A 226 5.48 18.93 19.70
CA LEU A 226 5.21 17.79 20.59
C LEU A 226 4.44 16.68 19.88
N LEU A 227 3.39 17.01 19.10
CA LEU A 227 2.64 16.05 18.30
C LEU A 227 3.52 15.37 17.24
N ALA A 228 4.37 16.13 16.55
CA ALA A 228 5.31 15.54 15.58
C ALA A 228 6.31 14.59 16.27
N SER A 229 6.75 14.94 17.48
CA SER A 229 7.76 14.18 18.22
C SER A 229 7.29 12.80 18.70
N VAL A 230 5.98 12.54 18.75
CA VAL A 230 5.42 11.24 19.18
C VAL A 230 5.16 10.28 18.02
N LEU A 231 5.17 10.75 16.76
CA LEU A 231 4.95 9.94 15.55
C LEU A 231 5.82 8.68 15.45
N PRO A 232 7.10 8.66 15.89
CA PRO A 232 7.91 7.45 15.80
C PRO A 232 7.38 6.29 16.66
N ASN A 233 6.69 6.59 17.77
CA ASN A 233 6.14 5.58 18.66
C ASN A 233 4.95 6.12 19.48
N PRO A 234 3.80 6.36 18.84
CA PRO A 234 2.68 7.09 19.43
C PRO A 234 1.99 6.31 20.57
N ARG A 235 2.23 5.01 20.66
CA ARG A 235 1.67 4.17 21.73
C ARG A 235 2.50 4.21 23.01
N ARG A 236 3.75 4.67 22.94
CA ARG A 236 4.68 4.75 24.09
C ARG A 236 5.08 6.19 24.43
N LEU A 237 5.01 7.09 23.46
CA LEU A 237 5.36 8.50 23.63
C LEU A 237 4.07 9.30 23.85
N HIS A 238 4.18 10.31 24.71
CA HIS A 238 3.04 11.12 25.14
C HIS A 238 3.33 12.60 24.88
N ALA A 239 2.42 13.28 24.19
CA ALA A 239 2.55 14.72 23.91
C ALA A 239 2.06 15.58 25.09
N ASP A 240 1.11 15.08 25.88
CA ASP A 240 0.58 15.68 27.11
C ASP A 240 1.49 15.46 28.33
N ARG A 241 2.28 14.39 28.32
CA ARG A 241 3.28 14.06 29.35
C ARG A 241 4.64 13.76 28.73
N PRO A 242 5.29 14.77 28.11
CA PRO A 242 6.47 14.54 27.31
C PRO A 242 7.66 14.13 28.19
N SER A 243 8.28 13.02 27.82
CA SER A 243 9.56 12.61 28.41
C SER A 243 10.69 13.57 27.98
N PRO A 244 11.86 13.54 28.64
CA PRO A 244 13.01 14.32 28.20
C PRO A 244 13.42 14.07 26.74
N TYR A 245 13.17 12.86 26.22
CA TYR A 245 13.36 12.55 24.81
C TYR A 245 12.40 13.34 23.92
N VAL A 246 11.09 13.32 24.25
CA VAL A 246 10.06 14.06 23.48
C VAL A 246 10.33 15.56 23.52
N LEU A 247 10.70 16.12 24.67
CA LEU A 247 11.04 17.54 24.80
C LEU A 247 12.23 17.94 23.93
N ARG A 248 13.31 17.13 23.91
CA ARG A 248 14.48 17.39 23.05
C ARG A 248 14.12 17.30 21.57
N HIS A 249 13.30 16.31 21.20
CA HIS A 249 12.86 16.15 19.82
C HIS A 249 11.98 17.32 19.38
N ALA A 250 11.03 17.76 20.21
CA ALA A 250 10.17 18.90 19.92
C ALA A 250 10.97 20.21 19.78
N ALA A 251 11.99 20.41 20.62
CA ALA A 251 12.89 21.55 20.49
C ALA A 251 13.70 21.51 19.19
N TRP A 252 14.12 20.32 18.75
CA TRP A 252 14.76 20.15 17.45
C TRP A 252 13.77 20.45 16.32
N THR A 253 12.56 19.88 16.34
CA THR A 253 11.50 20.13 15.35
C THR A 253 11.19 21.62 15.24
N GLN A 254 11.04 22.34 16.35
CA GLN A 254 10.76 23.78 16.34
C GLN A 254 11.88 24.59 15.68
N ARG A 255 13.15 24.20 15.89
CA ARG A 255 14.29 24.81 15.17
C ARG A 255 14.22 24.52 13.67
N GLN A 256 13.88 23.29 13.28
CA GLN A 256 13.71 22.92 11.87
C GLN A 256 12.58 23.72 11.21
N MET A 257 11.43 23.88 11.88
CA MET A 257 10.32 24.71 11.39
C MET A 257 10.76 26.15 11.09
N ALA A 258 11.62 26.73 11.94
CA ALA A 258 12.17 28.06 11.70
C ALA A 258 13.18 28.08 10.54
N GLN A 259 14.03 27.07 10.42
CA GLN A 259 15.02 26.94 9.33
C GLN A 259 14.37 26.76 7.95
N LEU A 260 13.20 26.11 7.89
CA LEU A 260 12.41 26.00 6.66
C LEU A 260 11.73 27.31 6.24
N GLY A 261 11.83 28.38 7.04
CA GLY A 261 11.20 29.67 6.75
C GLY A 261 9.76 29.78 7.26
N GLY A 262 9.33 28.91 8.18
CA GLY A 262 8.01 28.98 8.78
C GLY A 262 6.89 28.45 7.88
N THR A 263 5.66 28.95 8.07
CA THR A 263 4.45 28.37 7.45
C THR A 263 4.35 28.62 5.95
N SER A 264 5.11 29.58 5.40
CA SER A 264 5.22 29.81 3.95
C SER A 264 5.93 28.68 3.21
N TYR A 265 6.60 27.76 3.92
CA TYR A 265 7.22 26.58 3.32
C TYR A 265 6.19 25.54 2.84
N LEU A 266 4.98 25.57 3.40
CA LEU A 266 3.96 24.60 3.07
C LEU A 266 3.42 24.78 1.64
N PRO A 267 3.03 23.68 0.97
CA PRO A 267 2.34 23.77 -0.30
C PRO A 267 1.01 24.52 -0.13
N GLN A 268 0.76 25.47 -1.04
CA GLN A 268 -0.46 26.30 -1.09
C GLN A 268 -1.68 25.47 -1.55
#